data_AF-A0A962TSC7-F1
#
_entry.id   AF-A0A962TSC7-F1
#
_cell.length_a   1.000
_cell.length_b   1.000
_cell.length_c   1.000
_cell.angle_alpha   90.00
_cell.angle_beta   90.00
_cell.angle_gamma   90.00
#
_symmetry.space_group_name_H-M   'P 1'
#
loop_
_entity.id
_entity.type
_entity.pdbx_description
1 polymer ?
#
loop_
_entity_poly.entity_id
_entity_poly.type
_entity_poly.pdbx_seq_one_letter_code
_entity_poly.pdbx_strand_id
1 'polypeptide(L)'
;MKVYAYLPLVASCLLLSSCVGLAAGAGATVGVAAAQEGGLSRAASDARIQAQINDLWFRYNVDMFRKLDMTVTEGRVLITGIVQDPQHRVEAVRLAWQPEGVKQVINEIKVADSEGIVGFAKDTWITTRLRAAITFDKHVNSINYSIDTVQGTVYLMGFAQNQQELNHVIDVARTIENVRQVVSYVKLVGTPSVSEARPNDGSGGQYDSSMDGGSYEASPAAAPVPEARGEPIKWDQNSLYE
;
A
#
# COMPACT_ATOMS: atom_id res chain seq x y z
N MET A 1 -36.24 11.47 46.40
CA MET A 1 -34.76 11.54 46.39
C MET A 1 -34.18 10.13 46.27
N LYS A 2 -34.16 9.55 45.07
CA LYS A 2 -33.56 8.22 44.78
C LYS A 2 -32.88 8.18 43.40
N VAL A 3 -32.56 9.34 42.82
CA VAL A 3 -32.00 9.46 41.45
C VAL A 3 -30.47 9.59 41.49
N TYR A 4 -29.90 10.08 42.60
CA TYR A 4 -28.45 10.25 42.75
C TYR A 4 -27.68 8.94 43.02
N ALA A 5 -28.37 7.83 43.32
CA ALA A 5 -27.73 6.55 43.60
C ALA A 5 -27.32 5.77 42.34
N TYR A 6 -27.91 6.09 41.18
CA TYR A 6 -27.60 5.41 39.90
C TYR A 6 -26.63 6.22 39.01
N LEU A 7 -26.39 7.49 39.34
CA LEU A 7 -25.47 8.36 38.61
C LEU A 7 -24.00 7.88 38.66
N PRO A 8 -23.46 7.34 39.77
CA PRO A 8 -22.10 6.79 39.76
C PRO A 8 -22.00 5.41 39.09
N LEU A 9 -23.11 4.67 38.91
CA LEU A 9 -23.09 3.34 38.27
C LEU A 9 -22.99 3.43 36.74
N VAL A 10 -23.62 4.44 36.12
CA VAL A 10 -23.58 4.66 34.66
C VAL A 10 -22.27 5.33 34.22
N ALA A 11 -21.65 6.13 35.09
CA ALA A 11 -20.34 6.74 34.82
C ALA A 11 -19.18 5.72 34.81
N SER A 12 -19.37 4.54 35.41
CA SER A 12 -18.37 3.45 35.42
C SER A 12 -18.34 2.66 34.10
N CYS A 13 -19.45 2.61 33.34
CA CYS A 13 -19.50 1.90 32.05
C CYS A 13 -18.88 2.68 30.87
N LEU A 14 -18.65 3.99 31.01
CA LEU A 14 -18.07 4.80 29.92
C LEU A 14 -16.54 4.72 29.84
N LEU A 15 -15.88 4.09 30.81
CA LEU A 15 -14.42 3.90 30.84
C LEU A 15 -13.94 2.62 30.16
N LEU A 16 -14.83 1.85 29.52
CA LEU A 16 -14.48 0.64 28.75
C LEU A 16 -14.53 0.85 27.23
N SER A 17 -14.59 2.08 26.74
CA SER A 17 -14.79 2.38 25.31
C SER A 17 -13.73 3.30 24.67
N SER A 18 -12.48 3.30 25.17
CA SER A 18 -11.35 3.87 24.42
C SER A 18 -10.01 3.57 25.11
N CYS A 19 -9.43 2.39 24.84
CA CYS A 19 -7.99 2.13 25.05
C CYS A 19 -7.55 0.79 24.39
N VAL A 20 -8.01 0.50 23.17
CA VAL A 20 -7.35 -0.48 22.27
C VAL A 20 -6.10 0.17 21.66
N GLY A 21 -5.25 0.69 22.54
CA GLY A 21 -4.00 1.33 22.19
C GLY A 21 -3.18 1.46 23.45
N LEU A 22 -2.15 0.63 23.58
CA LEU A 22 -1.09 0.72 24.59
C LEU A 22 -1.37 0.35 26.06
N ALA A 23 -2.43 -0.40 26.39
CA ALA A 23 -2.59 -0.99 27.73
C ALA A 23 -2.75 -2.52 27.74
N ALA A 24 -2.14 -3.21 26.78
CA ALA A 24 -1.92 -4.65 26.84
C ALA A 24 -0.43 -4.93 27.09
N GLY A 25 -0.03 -4.90 28.36
CA GLY A 25 1.19 -5.58 28.77
C GLY A 25 1.05 -7.07 28.47
N ALA A 26 1.99 -7.64 27.71
CA ALA A 26 2.34 -9.05 27.51
C ALA A 26 1.27 -10.17 27.32
N GLY A 27 -0.03 -9.94 27.53
CA GLY A 27 -1.05 -10.99 27.61
C GLY A 27 -2.14 -10.94 26.54
N ALA A 28 -2.58 -9.76 26.09
CA ALA A 28 -3.68 -9.65 25.11
C ALA A 28 -3.20 -9.53 23.65
N THR A 29 -1.91 -9.28 23.41
CA THR A 29 -1.33 -9.18 22.06
C THR A 29 -1.11 -10.54 21.39
N VAL A 30 -1.16 -11.64 22.16
CA VAL A 30 -0.89 -13.00 21.65
C VAL A 30 -1.99 -13.48 20.69
N GLY A 31 -3.24 -13.07 20.88
CA GLY A 31 -4.37 -13.58 20.09
C GLY A 31 -4.47 -13.03 18.66
N VAL A 32 -4.18 -11.75 18.46
CA VAL A 32 -4.38 -11.08 17.16
C VAL A 32 -3.17 -11.27 16.23
N ALA A 33 -1.96 -11.36 16.81
CA ALA A 33 -0.73 -11.57 16.05
C ALA A 33 -0.64 -12.96 15.40
N ALA A 34 -1.38 -13.95 15.91
CA ALA A 34 -1.46 -15.30 15.33
C ALA A 34 -2.43 -15.42 14.16
N ALA A 35 -3.38 -14.48 14.02
CA ALA A 35 -4.40 -14.51 12.98
C ALA A 35 -3.97 -13.81 11.67
N GLN A 36 -2.84 -13.10 11.67
CA GLN A 36 -2.29 -12.45 10.49
C GLN A 36 -1.30 -13.37 9.75
N GLU A 37 -1.49 -13.51 8.44
CA GLU A 37 -0.48 -14.07 7.55
C GLU A 37 0.76 -13.17 7.60
N GLY A 38 1.88 -13.66 8.14
CA GLY A 38 3.11 -12.89 8.19
C GLY A 38 3.89 -12.96 9.51
N GLY A 39 3.21 -13.17 10.63
CA GLY A 39 3.80 -13.29 11.97
C GLY A 39 4.31 -11.97 12.58
N LEU A 40 4.66 -12.03 13.87
CA LEU A 40 5.12 -10.90 14.68
C LEU A 40 6.38 -10.21 14.11
N SER A 41 7.27 -10.94 13.44
CA SER A 41 8.52 -10.40 12.89
C SER A 41 8.31 -9.49 11.69
N ARG A 42 7.38 -9.82 10.78
CA ARG A 42 7.03 -8.95 9.64
C ARG A 42 6.33 -7.68 10.13
N ALA A 43 5.36 -7.83 11.03
CA ALA A 43 4.69 -6.68 11.65
C ALA A 43 5.67 -5.75 12.38
N ALA A 44 6.66 -6.30 13.10
CA ALA A 44 7.71 -5.52 13.73
C ALA A 44 8.63 -4.81 12.72
N SER A 45 8.97 -5.47 11.60
CA SER A 45 9.74 -4.87 10.51
C SER A 45 9.00 -3.70 9.87
N ASP A 46 7.72 -3.87 9.54
CA ASP A 46 6.89 -2.83 8.93
C ASP A 46 6.69 -1.65 9.90
N ALA A 47 6.47 -1.92 11.19
CA ALA A 47 6.39 -0.88 12.22
C ALA A 47 7.70 -0.09 12.34
N ARG A 48 8.85 -0.75 12.19
CA ARG A 48 10.17 -0.08 12.19
C ARG A 48 10.33 0.81 10.97
N ILE A 49 9.98 0.33 9.78
CA ILE A 49 9.97 1.13 8.54
C ILE A 49 9.10 2.37 8.74
N GLN A 50 7.85 2.17 9.20
CA GLN A 50 6.92 3.26 9.45
C GLN A 50 7.47 4.29 10.44
N ALA A 51 8.07 3.84 11.55
CA ALA A 51 8.66 4.74 12.54
C ALA A 51 9.82 5.57 11.96
N GLN A 52 10.67 4.96 11.13
CA GLN A 52 11.78 5.66 10.48
C GLN A 52 11.31 6.69 9.44
N ILE A 53 10.32 6.34 8.61
CA ILE A 53 9.75 7.31 7.64
C ILE A 53 9.07 8.47 8.40
N ASN A 54 8.30 8.17 9.45
CA ASN A 54 7.67 9.20 10.27
C ASN A 54 8.69 10.16 10.90
N ASP A 55 9.81 9.66 11.42
CA ASP A 55 10.90 10.50 11.95
C ASP A 55 11.50 11.40 10.86
N LEU A 56 11.76 10.85 9.67
CA LEU A 56 12.29 11.61 8.53
C LEU A 56 11.33 12.71 8.07
N TRP A 57 10.05 12.39 7.89
CA TRP A 57 9.04 13.37 7.47
C TRP A 57 8.81 14.45 8.52
N PHE A 58 8.73 14.06 9.80
CA PHE A 58 8.54 15.00 10.92
C PHE A 58 9.70 15.99 11.02
N ARG A 59 10.94 15.51 10.89
CA ARG A 59 12.14 16.38 10.91
C ARG A 59 12.27 17.25 9.68
N TYR A 60 11.82 16.78 8.52
CA TYR A 60 11.87 17.55 7.28
C TYR A 60 10.86 18.70 7.29
N ASN A 61 9.57 18.40 7.49
CA ASN A 61 8.52 19.41 7.48
C ASN A 61 7.25 18.90 8.18
N VAL A 62 6.87 19.52 9.31
CA VAL A 62 5.70 19.13 10.11
C VAL A 62 4.37 19.38 9.38
N ASP A 63 4.31 20.36 8.47
CA ASP A 63 3.11 20.63 7.67
C ASP A 63 2.89 19.60 6.55
N MET A 64 3.97 19.15 5.90
CA MET A 64 3.92 18.00 5.01
C MET A 64 3.52 16.73 5.79
N PHE A 65 4.21 16.46 6.90
CA PHE A 65 3.99 15.27 7.72
C PHE A 65 2.52 15.12 8.17
N ARG A 66 1.85 16.20 8.61
CA ARG A 66 0.45 16.13 9.07
C ARG A 66 -0.58 15.95 7.94
N LYS A 67 -0.18 16.19 6.69
CA LYS A 67 -1.06 16.17 5.51
C LYS A 67 -0.98 14.85 4.74
N LEU A 68 -0.06 14.00 5.13
CA LEU A 68 0.22 12.72 4.48
C LEU A 68 -0.05 11.59 5.46
N ASP A 69 -0.68 10.55 4.92
CA ASP A 69 -0.89 9.27 5.58
C ASP A 69 -0.02 8.22 4.88
N MET A 70 0.32 7.17 5.62
CA MET A 70 1.15 6.11 5.11
C MET A 70 0.74 4.76 5.66
N THR A 71 0.58 3.79 4.76
CA THR A 71 0.36 2.38 5.07
C THR A 71 1.63 1.59 4.68
N VAL A 72 2.12 0.73 5.57
CA VAL A 72 3.25 -0.17 5.29
C VAL A 72 2.78 -1.63 5.36
N THR A 73 3.10 -2.42 4.34
CA THR A 73 2.80 -3.87 4.29
C THR A 73 3.90 -4.63 3.55
N GLU A 74 4.62 -5.49 4.27
CA GLU A 74 5.77 -6.28 3.79
C GLU A 74 6.85 -5.44 3.08
N GLY A 75 7.15 -4.26 3.63
CA GLY A 75 8.08 -3.30 3.05
C GLY A 75 7.54 -2.52 1.84
N ARG A 76 6.27 -2.69 1.48
CA ARG A 76 5.59 -1.83 0.50
C ARG A 76 4.96 -0.66 1.25
N VAL A 77 5.27 0.55 0.81
CA VAL A 77 4.83 1.79 1.43
C VAL A 77 3.83 2.46 0.49
N LEU A 78 2.58 2.57 0.89
CA LEU A 78 1.59 3.41 0.22
C LEU A 78 1.55 4.76 0.94
N ILE A 79 1.71 5.84 0.18
CA ILE A 79 1.62 7.21 0.69
C ILE A 79 0.42 7.88 0.04
N THR A 80 -0.50 8.37 0.87
CA THR A 80 -1.70 9.09 0.45
C THR A 80 -1.76 10.45 1.13
N GLY A 81 -2.52 11.38 0.56
CA GLY A 81 -2.77 12.67 1.18
C GLY A 81 -2.79 13.79 0.17
N ILE A 82 -2.83 15.02 0.68
CA ILE A 82 -2.96 16.22 -0.16
C ILE A 82 -1.95 17.26 0.29
N VAL A 83 -1.06 17.65 -0.62
CA VAL A 83 -0.12 18.74 -0.42
C VAL A 83 -0.39 19.84 -1.43
N GLN A 84 -0.07 21.08 -1.09
CA GLN A 84 -0.22 22.21 -2.01
C GLN A 84 1.08 22.43 -2.81
N ASP A 85 2.23 22.18 -2.18
CA ASP A 85 3.54 22.30 -2.81
C ASP A 85 3.94 20.98 -3.49
N PRO A 86 4.19 20.97 -4.82
CA PRO A 86 4.73 19.81 -5.52
C PRO A 86 6.02 19.26 -4.91
N GLN A 87 6.86 20.10 -4.29
CA GLN A 87 8.12 19.69 -3.66
C GLN A 87 7.87 18.78 -2.45
N HIS A 88 6.81 19.02 -1.67
CA HIS A 88 6.45 18.14 -0.55
C HIS A 88 6.14 16.71 -1.02
N ARG A 89 5.50 16.55 -2.18
CA ARG A 89 5.28 15.22 -2.76
C ARG A 89 6.59 14.52 -3.12
N VAL A 90 7.50 15.24 -3.78
CA VAL A 90 8.81 14.69 -4.19
C VAL A 90 9.62 14.26 -2.96
N GLU A 91 9.67 15.12 -1.94
CA GLU A 91 10.45 14.89 -0.74
C GLU A 91 9.86 13.80 0.15
N ALA A 92 8.53 13.73 0.28
CA ALA A 92 7.88 12.62 0.98
C ALA A 92 8.28 11.26 0.40
N VAL A 93 8.25 11.13 -0.94
CA VAL A 93 8.65 9.91 -1.65
C VAL A 93 10.16 9.64 -1.48
N ARG A 94 11.01 10.66 -1.65
CA ARG A 94 12.46 10.51 -1.50
C ARG A 94 12.86 10.04 -0.10
N LEU A 95 12.25 10.62 0.94
CA LEU A 95 12.48 10.24 2.34
C LEU A 95 11.95 8.83 2.63
N ALA A 96 10.81 8.45 2.05
CA ALA A 96 10.23 7.12 2.24
C ALA A 96 11.09 5.97 1.69
N TRP A 97 11.98 6.23 0.74
CA TRP A 97 12.94 5.23 0.23
C TRP A 97 14.17 5.00 1.12
N GLN A 98 14.42 5.85 2.12
CA GLN A 98 15.66 5.77 2.91
C GLN A 98 15.71 4.62 3.92
N PRO A 99 14.60 4.27 4.61
CA PRO A 99 14.60 3.16 5.56
C PRO A 99 14.97 1.82 4.93
N GLU A 100 15.78 1.04 5.64
CA GLU A 100 16.12 -0.32 5.23
C GLU A 100 14.87 -1.20 5.24
N GLY A 101 14.75 -2.08 4.24
CA GLY A 101 13.62 -3.00 4.11
C GLY A 101 12.44 -2.45 3.29
N VAL A 102 12.50 -1.18 2.86
CA VAL A 102 11.55 -0.65 1.86
C VAL A 102 11.80 -1.30 0.51
N LYS A 103 10.78 -1.97 -0.01
CA LYS A 103 10.82 -2.69 -1.31
C LYS A 103 10.10 -1.93 -2.41
N GLN A 104 9.11 -1.12 -2.05
CA GLN A 104 8.30 -0.37 -2.99
C GLN A 104 7.73 0.87 -2.30
N VAL A 105 7.74 2.01 -2.97
CA VAL A 105 6.98 3.20 -2.58
C VAL A 105 5.93 3.48 -3.64
N ILE A 106 4.67 3.52 -3.23
CA ILE A 106 3.49 3.78 -4.04
C ILE A 106 3.04 5.20 -3.70
N ASN A 107 3.10 6.09 -4.67
CA ASN A 107 2.82 7.50 -4.50
C ASN A 107 1.40 7.85 -4.98
N GLU A 108 0.51 8.11 -4.04
CA GLU A 108 -0.87 8.57 -4.26
C GLU A 108 -1.11 9.96 -3.64
N ILE A 109 -0.04 10.75 -3.51
CA ILE A 109 -0.11 12.11 -3.01
C ILE A 109 -0.69 13.02 -4.10
N LYS A 110 -1.81 13.67 -3.79
CA LYS A 110 -2.42 14.67 -4.66
C LYS A 110 -1.80 16.04 -4.41
N VAL A 111 -1.44 16.74 -5.48
CA VAL A 111 -1.04 18.15 -5.39
C VAL A 111 -2.27 18.99 -5.72
N ALA A 112 -2.96 19.46 -4.69
CA ALA A 112 -4.24 20.14 -4.81
C ALA A 112 -4.59 20.93 -3.54
N ASP A 113 -5.63 21.75 -3.64
CA ASP A 113 -6.27 22.31 -2.46
C ASP A 113 -7.03 21.25 -1.67
N SER A 114 -6.95 21.35 -0.35
CA SER A 114 -7.70 20.47 0.54
C SER A 114 -9.14 20.96 0.69
N GLU A 115 -10.09 20.02 0.69
CA GLU A 115 -11.49 20.28 1.09
C GLU A 115 -11.62 20.53 2.61
N GLY A 116 -10.49 20.60 3.33
CA GLY A 116 -10.41 20.90 4.75
C GLY A 116 -11.12 19.87 5.62
N ILE A 117 -11.70 20.34 6.73
CA ILE A 117 -12.39 19.48 7.71
C ILE A 117 -13.59 18.76 7.08
N VAL A 118 -14.30 19.40 6.14
CA VAL A 118 -15.48 18.80 5.49
C VAL A 118 -15.07 17.63 4.61
N GLY A 119 -14.03 17.78 3.79
CA GLY A 119 -13.48 16.69 3.00
C GLY A 119 -12.97 15.55 3.87
N PHE A 120 -12.20 15.88 4.90
CA PHE A 120 -11.68 14.89 5.86
C PHE A 120 -12.80 14.08 6.53
N ALA A 121 -13.90 14.73 6.93
CA ALA A 121 -15.04 14.05 7.53
C ALA A 121 -15.74 13.09 6.53
N LYS A 122 -15.88 13.49 5.26
CA LYS A 122 -16.43 12.62 4.20
C LYS A 122 -15.54 11.41 3.96
N ASP A 123 -14.24 11.63 3.82
CA ASP A 123 -13.27 10.55 3.58
C ASP A 123 -13.21 9.59 4.78
N THR A 124 -13.23 10.11 6.01
CA THR A 124 -13.31 9.32 7.24
C THR A 124 -14.58 8.48 7.28
N TRP A 125 -15.72 9.04 6.88
CA TRP A 125 -16.99 8.32 6.80
C TRP A 125 -16.93 7.17 5.79
N ILE A 126 -16.39 7.41 4.59
CA ILE A 126 -16.18 6.38 3.56
C ILE A 126 -15.30 5.25 4.12
N THR A 127 -14.12 5.58 4.67
CA THR A 127 -13.19 4.60 5.25
C THR A 127 -13.87 3.80 6.34
N THR A 128 -14.59 4.45 7.27
CA THR A 128 -15.28 3.79 8.38
C THR A 128 -16.37 2.86 7.88
N ARG A 129 -17.18 3.31 6.90
CA ARG A 129 -18.27 2.51 6.33
C ARG A 129 -17.74 1.29 5.60
N LEU A 130 -16.69 1.45 4.79
CA LEU A 130 -16.05 0.34 4.09
C LEU A 130 -15.43 -0.64 5.06
N ARG A 131 -14.65 -0.14 6.02
CA ARG A 131 -14.04 -0.95 7.08
C ARG A 131 -15.09 -1.81 7.78
N ALA A 132 -16.19 -1.20 8.22
CA ALA A 132 -17.30 -1.92 8.86
C ALA A 132 -17.90 -2.97 7.91
N ALA A 133 -18.20 -2.61 6.66
CA ALA A 133 -18.82 -3.52 5.70
C ALA A 133 -17.98 -4.78 5.48
N ILE A 134 -16.67 -4.65 5.25
CA ILE A 134 -15.79 -5.81 5.04
C ILE A 134 -15.49 -6.58 6.33
N THR A 135 -15.52 -5.91 7.49
CA THR A 135 -15.26 -6.56 8.79
C THR A 135 -16.36 -7.56 9.15
N PHE A 136 -17.61 -7.24 8.80
CA PHE A 136 -18.76 -8.12 9.03
C PHE A 136 -19.07 -9.04 7.85
N ASP A 137 -18.27 -9.01 6.78
CA ASP A 137 -18.43 -9.91 5.64
C ASP A 137 -17.66 -11.20 5.86
N LYS A 138 -18.40 -12.32 5.94
CA LYS A 138 -17.83 -13.66 6.16
C LYS A 138 -16.97 -14.19 5.00
N HIS A 139 -17.01 -13.55 3.84
CA HIS A 139 -16.24 -13.95 2.66
C HIS A 139 -14.97 -13.11 2.49
N VAL A 140 -14.70 -12.17 3.40
CA VAL A 140 -13.54 -11.27 3.34
C VAL A 140 -12.69 -11.42 4.59
N ASN A 141 -11.39 -11.65 4.39
CA ASN A 141 -10.41 -11.58 5.47
C ASN A 141 -10.01 -10.13 5.70
N SER A 142 -10.91 -9.36 6.30
CA SER A 142 -10.80 -7.90 6.48
C SER A 142 -9.50 -7.42 7.15
N ILE A 143 -8.91 -8.25 8.01
CA ILE A 143 -7.63 -7.98 8.68
C ILE A 143 -6.47 -7.82 7.69
N ASN A 144 -6.58 -8.43 6.50
CA ASN A 144 -5.54 -8.38 5.47
C ASN A 144 -5.64 -7.14 4.57
N TYR A 145 -6.57 -6.21 4.83
CA TYR A 145 -6.75 -4.99 4.04
C TYR A 145 -6.45 -3.73 4.85
N SER A 146 -5.65 -2.84 4.30
CA SER A 146 -5.63 -1.42 4.66
C SER A 146 -6.54 -0.63 3.71
N ILE A 147 -7.14 0.44 4.24
CA ILE A 147 -8.09 1.30 3.53
C ILE A 147 -7.70 2.74 3.85
N ASP A 148 -7.28 3.48 2.83
CA ASP A 148 -7.06 4.91 2.90
C ASP A 148 -8.03 5.61 1.94
N THR A 149 -8.60 6.76 2.31
CA THR A 149 -9.51 7.51 1.43
C THR A 149 -9.06 8.96 1.33
N VAL A 150 -8.93 9.47 0.10
CA VAL A 150 -8.56 10.87 -0.17
C VAL A 150 -9.41 11.47 -1.29
N GLN A 151 -10.20 12.49 -0.97
CA GLN A 151 -11.14 13.17 -1.88
C GLN A 151 -12.07 12.18 -2.61
N GLY A 152 -12.64 11.24 -1.85
CA GLY A 152 -13.53 10.19 -2.37
C GLY A 152 -12.83 9.11 -3.22
N THR A 153 -11.49 9.11 -3.30
CA THR A 153 -10.73 8.00 -3.89
C THR A 153 -10.35 7.02 -2.78
N VAL A 154 -10.81 5.77 -2.88
CA VAL A 154 -10.47 4.70 -1.95
C VAL A 154 -9.23 3.96 -2.46
N TYR A 155 -8.22 3.85 -1.61
CA TYR A 155 -7.01 3.08 -1.84
C TYR A 155 -7.03 1.82 -0.98
N LEU A 156 -6.97 0.67 -1.64
CA LEU A 156 -6.93 -0.64 -0.99
C LEU A 156 -5.51 -1.20 -1.07
N MET A 157 -4.97 -1.66 0.05
CA MET A 157 -3.66 -2.30 0.11
C MET A 157 -3.73 -3.56 0.97
N GLY A 158 -2.87 -4.54 0.71
CA GLY A 158 -2.77 -5.76 1.51
C GLY A 158 -2.87 -7.02 0.66
N PHE A 159 -3.57 -8.05 1.17
CA PHE A 159 -3.64 -9.36 0.54
C PHE A 159 -5.07 -9.93 0.50
N ALA A 160 -5.48 -10.38 -0.68
CA ALA A 160 -6.70 -11.15 -0.88
C ALA A 160 -6.35 -12.62 -1.04
N GLN A 161 -7.17 -13.52 -0.49
CA GLN A 161 -6.96 -14.97 -0.64
C GLN A 161 -7.17 -15.42 -2.08
N ASN A 162 -8.06 -14.76 -2.80
CA ASN A 162 -8.36 -15.05 -4.20
C ASN A 162 -8.98 -13.83 -4.90
N GLN A 163 -9.12 -13.94 -6.22
CA GLN A 163 -9.67 -12.86 -7.04
C GLN A 163 -11.14 -12.54 -6.72
N GLN A 164 -11.92 -13.51 -6.26
CA GLN A 164 -13.34 -13.31 -5.95
C GLN A 164 -13.50 -12.41 -4.72
N GLU A 165 -12.70 -12.66 -3.67
CA GLU A 165 -12.64 -11.81 -2.49
C GLU A 165 -12.24 -10.37 -2.85
N LEU A 166 -11.19 -10.20 -3.66
CA LEU A 166 -10.73 -8.88 -4.09
C LEU A 166 -11.82 -8.12 -4.86
N ASN A 167 -12.46 -8.78 -5.82
CA ASN A 167 -13.54 -8.18 -6.60
C ASN A 167 -14.71 -7.77 -5.71
N HIS A 168 -15.07 -8.63 -4.76
CA HIS A 168 -16.15 -8.37 -3.81
C HIS A 168 -15.86 -7.13 -2.95
N VAL A 169 -14.64 -6.98 -2.42
CA VAL A 169 -14.24 -5.79 -1.67
C VAL A 169 -14.31 -4.52 -2.52
N ILE A 170 -13.86 -4.58 -3.77
CA ILE A 170 -13.93 -3.45 -4.71
C ILE A 170 -15.37 -3.06 -4.99
N ASP A 171 -16.25 -4.05 -5.20
CA ASP A 171 -17.66 -3.81 -5.49
C ASP A 171 -18.37 -3.20 -4.27
N VAL A 172 -18.13 -3.71 -3.06
CA VAL A 172 -18.63 -3.11 -1.81
C VAL A 172 -18.18 -1.65 -1.70
N ALA A 173 -16.89 -1.36 -1.93
CA ALA A 173 -16.36 0.00 -1.89
C ALA A 173 -17.09 0.94 -2.86
N ARG A 174 -17.40 0.49 -4.07
CA ARG A 174 -18.12 1.27 -5.09
C ARG A 174 -19.57 1.59 -4.72
N THR A 175 -20.20 0.82 -3.83
CA THR A 175 -21.57 1.08 -3.38
C THR A 175 -21.67 2.17 -2.32
N ILE A 176 -20.56 2.59 -1.74
CA ILE A 176 -20.54 3.58 -0.66
C ILE A 176 -20.72 4.98 -1.25
N GLU A 177 -21.63 5.74 -0.65
CA GLU A 177 -21.90 7.12 -1.07
C GLU A 177 -20.63 7.98 -1.03
N ASN A 178 -20.49 8.87 -2.02
CA ASN A 178 -19.35 9.77 -2.21
C ASN A 178 -18.01 9.10 -2.59
N VAL A 179 -17.99 7.77 -2.80
CA VAL A 179 -16.86 7.11 -3.48
C VAL A 179 -16.88 7.49 -4.95
N ARG A 180 -15.79 8.10 -5.41
CA ARG A 180 -15.57 8.53 -6.80
C ARG A 180 -14.73 7.53 -7.58
N GLN A 181 -13.76 6.90 -6.91
CA GLN A 181 -12.82 5.97 -7.53
C GLN A 181 -12.33 4.96 -6.49
N VAL A 182 -12.03 3.74 -6.95
CA VAL A 182 -11.37 2.71 -6.15
C VAL A 182 -10.09 2.28 -6.86
N VAL A 183 -8.95 2.39 -6.17
CA VAL A 183 -7.63 1.98 -6.64
C VAL A 183 -7.15 0.84 -5.76
N SER A 184 -6.73 -0.27 -6.37
CA SER A 184 -6.28 -1.45 -5.63
C SER A 184 -4.80 -1.72 -5.85
N TYR A 185 -4.10 -1.83 -4.73
CA TYR A 185 -2.74 -2.31 -4.59
C TYR A 185 -2.69 -3.64 -3.81
N VAL A 186 -3.83 -4.32 -3.71
CA VAL A 186 -3.97 -5.62 -3.05
C VAL A 186 -3.31 -6.69 -3.92
N LYS A 187 -2.51 -7.55 -3.29
CA LYS A 187 -1.92 -8.73 -3.94
C LYS A 187 -2.76 -9.97 -3.66
N LEU A 188 -2.74 -10.93 -4.56
CA LEU A 188 -3.27 -12.26 -4.27
C LEU A 188 -2.22 -13.07 -3.52
N VAL A 189 -2.64 -13.77 -2.47
CA VAL A 189 -1.77 -14.69 -1.73
C VAL A 189 -1.21 -15.75 -2.69
N GLY A 190 0.09 -16.04 -2.57
CA GLY A 190 0.77 -17.04 -3.41
C GLY A 190 1.16 -16.58 -4.82
N THR A 191 0.89 -15.32 -5.20
CA THR A 191 1.41 -14.77 -6.47
C THR A 191 2.79 -14.13 -6.22
N PRO A 192 3.87 -14.61 -6.87
CA PRO A 192 5.19 -14.03 -6.69
C PRO A 192 5.21 -12.56 -7.13
N SER A 193 6.01 -11.75 -6.45
CA SER A 193 6.16 -10.34 -6.80
C SER A 193 6.93 -10.22 -8.13
N VAL A 194 6.53 -9.29 -9.00
CA VAL A 194 7.13 -9.12 -10.35
C VAL A 194 8.66 -8.90 -10.30
N SER A 195 9.24 -8.54 -9.14
CA SER A 195 10.71 -8.47 -8.95
C SER A 195 11.42 -9.84 -8.91
N GLU A 196 10.70 -10.93 -8.67
CA GLU A 196 11.25 -12.29 -8.56
C GLU A 196 11.16 -13.08 -9.87
N ALA A 197 10.45 -12.57 -10.88
CA ALA A 197 10.40 -13.14 -12.22
C ALA A 197 11.65 -12.77 -13.04
N ARG A 198 12.85 -13.02 -12.49
CA ARG A 198 14.06 -13.08 -13.30
C ARG A 198 14.11 -14.46 -13.95
N PRO A 199 14.28 -14.58 -15.29
CA PRO A 199 14.48 -15.87 -15.92
C PRO A 199 15.73 -16.51 -15.32
N ASN A 200 15.59 -17.74 -14.85
CA ASN A 200 16.66 -18.57 -14.31
C ASN A 200 17.61 -18.98 -15.46
N ASP A 201 18.74 -18.29 -15.64
CA ASP A 201 19.77 -18.63 -16.63
C ASP A 201 20.86 -19.53 -16.03
N GLY A 202 20.50 -20.74 -15.60
CA GLY A 202 21.47 -21.61 -14.91
C GLY A 202 21.26 -23.11 -15.06
N SER A 203 21.73 -23.68 -16.18
CA SER A 203 22.33 -25.03 -16.28
C SER A 203 22.83 -25.19 -17.73
N GLY A 204 24.11 -25.41 -18.04
CA GLY A 204 25.04 -26.33 -17.41
C GLY A 204 24.94 -27.70 -18.09
N GLY A 205 25.23 -27.79 -19.40
CA GLY A 205 25.15 -29.02 -20.19
C GLY A 205 26.42 -29.23 -21.02
N GLN A 206 27.12 -30.32 -20.70
CA GLN A 206 28.37 -30.81 -21.27
C GLN A 206 28.23 -31.14 -22.77
N TYR A 207 29.08 -30.56 -23.63
CA TYR A 207 29.15 -30.94 -25.05
C TYR A 207 30.18 -32.05 -25.22
N ASP A 208 29.70 -33.28 -25.37
CA ASP A 208 30.49 -34.43 -25.82
C ASP A 208 30.83 -34.26 -27.31
N SER A 209 32.11 -34.49 -27.64
CA SER A 209 32.67 -34.36 -28.97
C SER A 209 32.82 -35.76 -29.59
N SER A 210 31.91 -36.14 -30.49
CA SER A 210 32.07 -37.31 -31.34
C SER A 210 31.24 -37.23 -32.62
N MET A 211 31.95 -37.26 -33.76
CA MET A 211 31.53 -37.66 -35.13
C MET A 211 30.65 -36.64 -35.90
N ASP A 212 31.19 -35.88 -36.88
CA ASP A 212 31.71 -36.20 -38.22
C ASP A 212 30.63 -36.38 -39.32
N GLY A 213 30.71 -35.51 -40.32
CA GLY A 213 30.36 -35.81 -41.72
C GLY A 213 28.95 -35.48 -42.21
N GLY A 214 28.73 -34.28 -42.75
CA GLY A 214 27.60 -34.02 -43.65
C GLY A 214 27.36 -32.55 -43.97
N SER A 215 27.76 -32.12 -45.16
CA SER A 215 27.58 -30.77 -45.70
C SER A 215 26.10 -30.40 -45.91
N TYR A 216 25.64 -29.35 -45.23
CA TYR A 216 24.39 -28.64 -45.54
C TYR A 216 24.73 -27.23 -46.06
N GLU A 217 24.26 -26.95 -47.27
CA GLU A 217 24.34 -25.65 -47.92
C GLU A 217 23.70 -24.56 -47.05
N ALA A 218 24.33 -23.39 -47.01
CA ALA A 218 23.88 -22.25 -46.23
C ALA A 218 22.55 -21.70 -46.76
N SER A 219 21.50 -21.82 -45.94
CA SER A 219 20.27 -21.03 -46.09
C SER A 219 20.56 -19.55 -45.81
N PRO A 220 20.03 -18.59 -46.60
CA PRO A 220 20.42 -17.19 -46.51
C PRO A 220 20.09 -16.57 -45.15
N ALA A 221 21.04 -15.79 -44.64
CA ALA A 221 20.92 -15.06 -43.38
C ALA A 221 19.61 -14.27 -43.30
N ALA A 222 18.89 -14.47 -42.20
CA ALA A 222 17.75 -13.64 -41.84
C ALA A 222 18.14 -12.16 -41.83
N ALA A 223 17.28 -11.32 -42.39
CA ALA A 223 17.50 -9.89 -42.54
C ALA A 223 17.79 -9.20 -41.18
N PRO A 224 18.66 -8.18 -41.16
CA PRO A 224 18.91 -7.40 -39.95
C PRO A 224 17.62 -6.70 -39.48
N VAL A 225 17.36 -6.79 -38.18
CA VAL A 225 16.27 -6.09 -37.48
C VAL A 225 16.44 -4.58 -37.70
N PRO A 226 15.38 -3.80 -38.02
CA PRO A 226 15.50 -2.37 -38.26
C PRO A 226 16.02 -1.65 -37.01
N GLU A 227 17.15 -0.98 -37.16
CA GLU A 227 17.72 -0.07 -36.17
C GLU A 227 16.71 1.07 -35.91
N ALA A 228 16.30 1.24 -34.65
CA ALA A 228 15.31 2.22 -34.25
C ALA A 228 15.82 3.64 -34.55
N ARG A 229 15.44 4.20 -35.70
CA ARG A 229 15.62 5.61 -36.04
C ARG A 229 14.58 6.44 -35.30
N GLY A 230 14.89 6.77 -34.06
CA GLY A 230 14.29 7.88 -33.33
C GLY A 230 15.41 8.67 -32.67
N GLU A 231 15.52 9.95 -32.99
CA GLU A 231 16.41 10.86 -32.26
C GLU A 231 16.09 10.80 -30.75
N PRO A 232 17.09 10.87 -29.86
CA PRO A 232 16.84 10.90 -28.42
C PRO A 232 15.95 12.09 -28.06
N ILE A 233 14.86 11.82 -27.33
CA ILE A 233 13.93 12.84 -26.83
C ILE A 233 14.72 13.81 -25.94
N LYS A 234 14.91 15.05 -26.40
CA LYS A 234 15.42 16.15 -25.58
C LYS A 234 14.27 16.66 -24.71
N TRP A 235 14.39 16.46 -23.40
CA TRP A 235 13.46 17.01 -22.43
C TRP A 235 13.61 18.52 -22.34
N ASP A 236 12.56 19.27 -22.67
CA ASP A 236 12.48 20.71 -22.44
C ASP A 236 12.14 20.96 -20.96
N GLN A 237 13.05 21.62 -20.24
CA GLN A 237 12.90 21.91 -18.81
C GLN A 237 11.97 23.10 -18.51
N ASN A 238 11.39 23.75 -19.53
CA ASN A 238 10.52 24.92 -19.34
C ASN A 238 9.01 24.66 -19.41
N SER A 239 8.56 23.42 -19.57
CA SER A 239 7.12 23.11 -19.75
C SER A 239 6.30 22.97 -18.45
N LEU A 240 6.83 23.37 -17.28
CA LEU A 240 6.15 23.18 -15.99
C LEU A 240 5.45 24.43 -15.41
N TYR A 241 5.28 25.50 -16.20
CA TYR A 241 4.68 26.74 -15.72
C TYR A 241 3.78 27.46 -16.74
N GLU A 242 2.93 26.72 -17.47
CA GLU A 242 1.73 27.28 -18.11
C GLU A 242 0.47 26.57 -17.61
#